data_AF-A0A6P6SKS6-F1
#
_entry.id   AF-A0A6P6SKS6-F1
#
_cell.length_a   1.000
_cell.length_b   1.000
_cell.length_c   1.000
_cell.angle_alpha   90.00
_cell.angle_beta   90.00
_cell.angle_gamma   90.00
#
_symmetry.space_group_name_H-M   'P 1'
#
loop_
_entity.id
_entity.type
_entity.pdbx_description
1 polymer ?
#
loop_
_entity_poly.entity_id
_entity_poly.type
_entity_poly.pdbx_seq_one_letter_code
_entity_poly.pdbx_strand_id
1 'polypeptide(L)'
;MSSRFFLNGEVLYKKTFDLGLLRCIDEEEANYMINEVHSRVCGPDMNGHLLAKKIMRSGYFWLTMEHDCIDFIRKCVKCQMHSDVIRAPPTELYSKTTSWPCSICGMDVIGAIDPPASNGPQMNGVVEAANKNLKKIIRKMTEAHRNWHEKLPYALMAYRTTIRTSTGVTPYSLMYGMEAVLTAEVEIPSLHILMEAQIEDAEWVRERYEQLSLIDEKRLNAVCHGQCYQQRMARIYNKKVKPCLFEVGEKVLKRILPMQEEAKGKFPPNWQGPFTVKKVLSREALILMEMDGQEKLCDTILV
;
A
#
# COMPACT_ATOMS: atom_id res chain seq x y z
N MET A 1 -46.47 -22.68 12.72
CA MET A 1 -45.17 -21.99 12.79
C MET A 1 -44.31 -22.74 13.79
N SER A 2 -43.25 -23.44 13.37
CA SER A 2 -42.37 -24.14 14.31
C SER A 2 -41.54 -23.12 15.08
N SER A 3 -41.52 -23.20 16.41
CA SER A 3 -40.69 -22.33 17.24
C SER A 3 -39.22 -22.50 16.83
N ARG A 4 -38.53 -21.39 16.55
CA ARG A 4 -37.09 -21.38 16.23
C ARG A 4 -36.21 -21.84 17.40
N PHE A 5 -36.81 -22.00 18.57
CA PHE A 5 -36.18 -22.45 19.80
C PHE A 5 -36.89 -23.68 20.37
N PHE A 6 -36.12 -24.52 21.06
CA PHE A 6 -36.53 -25.78 21.67
C PHE A 6 -35.86 -25.91 23.04
N LEU A 7 -36.64 -26.20 24.08
CA LEU A 7 -36.14 -26.39 25.44
C LEU A 7 -36.07 -27.89 25.75
N ASN A 8 -34.91 -28.38 26.20
CA ASN A 8 -34.71 -29.76 26.63
C ASN A 8 -34.16 -29.77 28.07
N GLY A 9 -35.02 -30.10 29.04
CA GLY A 9 -34.73 -29.88 30.45
C GLY A 9 -34.53 -28.40 30.75
N GLU A 10 -33.40 -28.04 31.35
CA GLU A 10 -33.01 -26.66 31.64
C GLU A 10 -32.23 -25.98 30.50
N VAL A 11 -31.93 -26.71 29.41
CA VAL A 11 -31.07 -26.22 28.33
C VAL A 11 -31.90 -25.78 27.14
N LEU A 12 -31.73 -24.51 26.75
CA LEU A 12 -32.36 -23.92 25.57
C LEU A 12 -31.52 -24.17 24.32
N TYR A 13 -32.17 -24.56 23.23
CA TYR A 13 -31.55 -24.77 21.92
C TYR A 13 -32.19 -23.90 20.85
N LYS A 14 -31.39 -23.39 19.93
CA LYS A 14 -31.83 -22.76 18.68
C LYS A 14 -31.77 -23.77 17.54
N LYS A 15 -32.87 -23.92 16.81
CA LYS A 15 -32.94 -24.74 15.59
C LYS A 15 -32.35 -23.98 14.41
N THR A 16 -31.48 -24.64 13.65
CA THR A 16 -30.97 -24.16 12.37
C THR A 16 -31.76 -24.76 11.21
N PHE A 17 -31.60 -24.19 10.01
CA PHE A 17 -32.35 -24.62 8.81
C PHE A 17 -32.01 -26.05 8.35
N ASP A 18 -30.81 -26.52 8.68
CA ASP A 18 -30.28 -27.86 8.43
C ASP A 18 -30.63 -28.87 9.54
N LEU A 19 -31.64 -28.58 10.37
CA LEU A 19 -32.06 -29.40 11.53
C LEU A 19 -30.99 -29.54 12.63
N GLY A 20 -29.93 -28.73 12.59
CA GLY A 20 -28.97 -28.60 13.68
C GLY A 20 -29.58 -27.95 14.92
N LEU A 21 -29.01 -28.27 16.08
CA LEU A 21 -29.35 -27.68 17.38
C LEU A 21 -28.13 -26.97 17.94
N LEU A 22 -28.28 -25.67 18.19
CA LEU A 22 -27.25 -24.86 18.85
C LEU A 22 -27.68 -24.61 20.29
N ARG A 23 -26.84 -24.99 21.27
CA ARG A 23 -27.07 -24.68 22.68
C ARG A 23 -26.99 -23.18 22.88
N CYS A 24 -28.07 -22.60 23.42
CA CYS A 24 -28.06 -21.23 23.89
C CYS A 24 -27.26 -21.16 25.19
N ILE A 25 -26.37 -20.18 25.26
CA ILE A 25 -25.50 -19.94 26.43
C ILE A 25 -25.75 -18.54 26.99
N ASP A 26 -25.44 -18.35 28.27
CA ASP A 26 -25.50 -17.06 28.94
C ASP A 26 -24.26 -16.19 28.66
N GLU A 27 -24.20 -15.01 29.27
CA GLU A 27 -23.12 -14.04 29.07
C GLU A 27 -21.77 -14.52 29.64
N GLU A 28 -21.76 -15.22 30.77
CA GLU A 28 -20.53 -15.74 31.38
C GLU A 28 -19.94 -16.87 30.52
N GLU A 29 -20.79 -17.81 30.10
CA GLU A 29 -20.44 -18.88 29.18
C GLU A 29 -19.98 -18.32 27.81
N ALA A 30 -20.65 -17.27 27.30
CA ALA A 30 -20.26 -16.62 26.04
C ALA A 30 -18.85 -16.00 26.12
N ASN A 31 -18.55 -15.28 27.20
CA ASN A 31 -17.23 -14.70 27.41
C ASN A 31 -16.14 -15.77 27.53
N TYR A 32 -16.43 -16.88 28.22
CA TYR A 32 -15.52 -18.03 28.28
C TYR A 32 -15.27 -18.62 26.88
N MET A 33 -16.33 -18.86 26.11
CA MET A 33 -16.25 -19.44 24.76
C MET A 33 -15.46 -18.56 23.79
N ILE A 34 -15.68 -17.25 23.81
CA ILE A 34 -14.91 -16.29 22.99
C ILE A 34 -13.42 -16.39 23.32
N ASN A 35 -13.05 -16.34 24.61
CA ASN A 35 -11.66 -16.39 25.06
C ASN A 35 -10.98 -17.71 24.69
N GLU A 36 -11.65 -18.84 24.93
CA GLU A 36 -11.12 -20.17 24.65
C GLU A 36 -10.88 -20.37 23.15
N VAL A 37 -11.86 -20.05 22.30
CA VAL A 37 -11.75 -20.25 20.84
C VAL A 37 -10.73 -19.28 20.22
N HIS A 38 -10.61 -18.06 20.75
CA HIS A 38 -9.62 -17.08 20.33
C HIS A 38 -8.20 -17.41 20.81
N SER A 39 -8.02 -18.05 21.97
CA SER A 39 -6.70 -18.36 22.51
C SER A 39 -6.05 -19.62 21.90
N ARG A 40 -6.82 -20.41 21.14
CA ARG A 40 -6.32 -21.60 20.44
C ARG A 40 -5.42 -21.25 19.25
N VAL A 41 -4.74 -22.28 18.73
CA VAL A 41 -3.72 -22.24 17.67
C VAL A 41 -4.10 -21.43 16.41
N CYS A 42 -5.39 -21.33 16.06
CA CYS A 42 -5.87 -20.55 14.91
C CYS A 42 -6.79 -19.38 15.31
N GLY A 43 -6.84 -19.02 16.58
CA GLY A 43 -7.70 -17.97 17.11
C GLY A 43 -7.27 -16.54 16.76
N PRO A 44 -5.96 -16.18 16.85
CA PRO A 44 -5.46 -14.84 16.54
C PRO A 44 -5.63 -14.42 15.07
N ASP A 45 -5.74 -15.38 14.14
CA ASP A 45 -5.89 -15.13 12.69
C ASP A 45 -7.34 -14.83 12.28
N MET A 46 -8.32 -15.07 13.16
CA MET A 46 -9.74 -14.94 12.81
C MET A 46 -10.25 -13.52 13.01
N ASN A 47 -10.99 -13.00 12.01
CA ASN A 47 -11.82 -11.82 12.21
C ASN A 47 -13.05 -12.15 13.08
N GLY A 48 -13.72 -11.12 13.63
CA GLY A 48 -14.84 -11.30 14.56
C GLY A 48 -15.98 -12.16 14.00
N HIS A 49 -16.25 -12.04 12.70
CA HIS A 49 -17.26 -12.85 12.01
C HIS A 49 -16.84 -14.33 11.88
N LEU A 50 -15.57 -14.62 11.61
CA LEU A 50 -15.05 -15.98 11.53
C LEU A 50 -15.04 -16.65 12.91
N LEU A 51 -14.73 -15.89 13.96
CA LEU A 51 -14.82 -16.36 15.34
C LEU A 51 -16.26 -16.77 15.68
N ALA A 52 -17.24 -15.89 15.43
CA ALA A 52 -18.66 -16.20 15.63
C ALA A 52 -19.10 -17.45 14.85
N LYS A 53 -18.73 -17.54 13.56
CA LYS A 53 -19.04 -18.72 12.73
C LYS A 53 -18.41 -20.00 13.26
N LYS A 54 -17.20 -19.93 13.81
CA LYS A 54 -16.53 -21.10 14.39
C LYS A 54 -17.24 -21.57 15.66
N ILE A 55 -17.63 -20.63 16.53
CA ILE A 55 -18.38 -20.94 17.75
C ILE A 55 -19.75 -21.54 17.42
N MET A 56 -20.45 -20.98 16.42
CA MET A 56 -21.68 -21.57 15.87
C MET A 56 -21.48 -22.99 15.35
N ARG A 57 -20.40 -23.25 14.61
CA ARG A 57 -20.06 -24.60 14.12
C ARG A 57 -19.72 -25.58 15.24
N SER A 58 -19.27 -25.08 16.39
CA SER A 58 -19.06 -25.88 17.60
C SER A 58 -20.35 -26.16 18.38
N GLY A 59 -21.50 -25.65 17.92
CA GLY A 59 -22.81 -25.98 18.49
C GLY A 59 -23.34 -24.97 19.50
N TYR A 60 -22.78 -23.76 19.58
CA TYR A 60 -23.18 -22.75 20.57
C TYR A 60 -23.82 -21.51 19.93
N PHE A 61 -24.72 -20.85 20.65
CA PHE A 61 -25.39 -19.64 20.18
C PHE A 61 -25.76 -18.69 21.32
N TRP A 62 -25.69 -17.39 21.06
CA TRP A 62 -26.37 -16.36 21.84
C TRP A 62 -26.73 -15.19 20.91
N LEU A 63 -27.63 -14.31 21.35
CA LEU A 63 -28.31 -13.35 20.48
C LEU A 63 -27.35 -12.31 19.87
N THR A 64 -26.38 -11.84 20.65
CA THR A 64 -25.42 -10.78 20.30
C THR A 64 -24.06 -11.31 19.81
N MET A 65 -23.96 -12.62 19.55
CA MET A 65 -22.68 -13.30 19.27
C MET A 65 -21.79 -12.65 18.23
N GLU A 66 -22.32 -12.23 17.09
CA GLU A 66 -21.50 -11.57 16.08
C GLU A 66 -20.93 -10.25 16.58
N HIS A 67 -21.75 -9.47 17.29
CA HIS A 67 -21.33 -8.19 17.85
C HIS A 67 -20.26 -8.38 18.94
N ASP A 68 -20.50 -9.31 19.88
CA ASP A 68 -19.58 -9.57 20.99
C ASP A 68 -18.24 -10.12 20.49
N CYS A 69 -18.24 -11.00 19.48
CA CYS A 69 -17.01 -11.49 18.86
C CYS A 69 -16.24 -10.37 18.13
N ILE A 70 -16.93 -9.48 17.43
CA ILE A 70 -16.32 -8.33 16.75
C ILE A 70 -15.70 -7.38 17.78
N ASP A 71 -16.45 -7.05 18.83
CA ASP A 71 -16.01 -6.12 19.85
C ASP A 71 -14.89 -6.69 20.72
N PHE A 72 -14.89 -7.99 20.99
CA PHE A 72 -13.78 -8.69 21.63
C PHE A 72 -12.49 -8.57 20.80
N ILE A 73 -12.54 -8.90 19.51
CA ILE A 73 -11.36 -8.82 18.63
C ILE A 73 -10.90 -7.38 18.46
N ARG A 74 -11.83 -6.42 18.40
CA ARG A 74 -11.49 -4.98 18.38
C ARG A 74 -10.74 -4.53 19.62
N LYS A 75 -10.98 -5.13 20.78
CA LYS A 75 -10.30 -4.81 22.06
C LYS A 75 -9.04 -5.64 22.29
N CYS A 76 -8.83 -6.71 21.52
CA CYS A 76 -7.68 -7.60 21.70
C CYS A 76 -6.37 -6.93 21.26
N VAL A 77 -5.48 -6.66 22.21
CA VAL A 77 -4.17 -6.02 21.96
C VAL A 77 -3.34 -6.79 20.93
N LYS A 78 -3.29 -8.13 21.01
CA LYS A 78 -2.53 -8.96 20.07
C LYS A 78 -3.03 -8.78 18.64
N CYS A 79 -4.34 -8.79 18.41
CA CYS A 79 -4.92 -8.57 17.09
C CYS A 79 -4.73 -7.13 16.59
N GLN A 80 -4.79 -6.14 17.49
CA GLN A 80 -4.54 -4.74 17.15
C GLN A 80 -3.09 -4.51 16.70
N MET A 81 -2.11 -5.08 17.42
CA MET A 81 -0.67 -4.91 17.13
C MET A 81 -0.25 -5.48 15.77
N HIS A 82 -0.97 -6.48 15.25
CA HIS A 82 -0.72 -7.07 13.93
C HIS A 82 -1.74 -6.63 12.87
N SER A 83 -2.62 -5.67 13.20
CA SER A 83 -3.63 -5.18 12.27
C SER A 83 -3.02 -4.39 11.11
N ASP A 84 -3.66 -4.47 9.93
CA ASP A 84 -3.32 -3.68 8.74
C ASP A 84 -4.11 -2.34 8.66
N VAL A 85 -4.83 -1.97 9.73
CA VAL A 85 -5.68 -0.77 9.73
C VAL A 85 -4.82 0.50 9.79
N ILE A 86 -4.84 1.30 8.73
CA ILE A 86 -4.17 2.61 8.70
C ILE A 86 -5.17 3.70 9.08
N ARG A 87 -5.08 4.25 10.30
CA ARG A 87 -5.74 5.49 10.71
C ARG A 87 -4.75 6.66 10.61
N ALA A 88 -4.54 7.14 9.39
CA ALA A 88 -3.72 8.31 9.13
C ALA A 88 -4.61 9.52 8.83
N PRO A 89 -4.16 10.75 9.02
CA PRO A 89 -4.80 11.87 8.35
C PRO A 89 -4.63 11.77 6.83
N PRO A 90 -5.58 12.28 6.03
CA PRO A 90 -5.43 12.35 4.57
C PRO A 90 -4.16 13.14 4.22
N THR A 91 -3.19 12.50 3.57
CA THR A 91 -1.96 13.19 3.15
C THR A 91 -2.18 13.83 1.78
N GLU A 92 -1.96 15.15 1.65
CA GLU A 92 -1.87 15.80 0.35
C GLU A 92 -0.62 15.32 -0.38
N LEU A 93 -0.80 14.68 -1.53
CA LEU A 93 0.31 14.28 -2.40
C LEU A 93 0.74 15.50 -3.23
N TYR A 94 1.81 16.16 -2.81
CA TYR A 94 2.40 17.24 -3.59
C TYR A 94 3.20 16.69 -4.78
N SER A 95 2.78 17.06 -5.99
CA SER A 95 3.56 16.78 -7.20
C SER A 95 4.71 17.80 -7.29
N LYS A 96 5.96 17.33 -7.23
CA LYS A 96 7.07 18.09 -7.81
C LYS A 96 7.08 17.80 -9.30
N THR A 97 6.36 18.58 -10.07
CA THR A 97 6.35 18.45 -11.54
C THR A 97 6.88 19.73 -12.13
N THR A 98 8.04 19.68 -12.77
CA THR A 98 8.50 20.75 -13.65
C THR A 98 8.12 20.43 -15.09
N SER A 99 7.68 21.44 -15.82
CA SER A 99 7.20 21.32 -17.21
C SER A 99 8.32 21.10 -18.22
N TRP A 100 9.57 21.39 -17.85
CA TRP A 100 10.71 21.41 -18.78
C TRP A 100 11.70 20.28 -18.44
N PRO A 101 12.09 19.44 -19.42
CA PRO A 101 13.18 18.50 -19.22
C PRO A 101 14.46 19.22 -18.78
N CYS A 102 15.23 18.55 -17.93
CA CYS A 102 16.49 19.06 -17.36
C CYS A 102 16.38 20.27 -16.41
N SER A 103 15.19 20.82 -16.16
CA SER A 103 14.99 21.90 -15.17
C SER A 103 15.29 21.48 -13.74
N ILE A 104 15.08 20.20 -13.42
CA ILE A 104 15.42 19.57 -12.15
C ILE A 104 16.00 18.20 -12.47
N CYS A 105 17.14 17.87 -11.85
CA CYS A 105 17.64 16.50 -11.80
C CYS A 105 17.59 16.01 -10.35
N GLY A 106 17.08 14.80 -10.15
CA GLY A 106 17.24 14.07 -8.90
C GLY A 106 18.31 13.01 -9.12
N MET A 107 19.30 12.97 -8.22
CA MET A 107 20.32 11.92 -8.21
C MET A 107 20.14 11.09 -6.94
N ASP A 108 20.32 9.78 -7.06
CA ASP A 108 20.31 8.84 -5.95
C ASP A 108 21.33 7.74 -6.24
N VAL A 109 22.03 7.31 -5.20
CA VAL A 109 22.99 6.22 -5.30
C VAL A 109 22.28 4.94 -4.90
N ILE A 110 22.11 4.04 -5.86
CA ILE A 110 21.68 2.69 -5.54
C ILE A 110 22.83 2.01 -4.80
N GLY A 111 22.66 1.82 -3.48
CA GLY A 111 23.61 1.09 -2.64
C GLY A 111 23.79 -0.37 -3.08
N ALA A 112 24.63 -1.11 -2.36
CA ALA A 112 24.90 -2.52 -2.64
C ALA A 112 23.60 -3.30 -2.89
N ILE A 113 23.55 -3.97 -4.04
CA ILE A 113 22.39 -4.80 -4.41
C ILE A 113 22.38 -6.08 -3.54
N ASP A 114 23.56 -6.49 -3.08
CA ASP A 114 23.74 -7.56 -2.10
C ASP A 114 24.90 -7.20 -1.12
N PRO A 115 24.65 -7.12 0.20
CA PRO A 115 23.34 -7.18 0.86
C PRO A 115 22.50 -5.92 0.59
N PRO A 116 21.15 -6.00 0.67
CA PRO A 116 20.29 -4.85 0.43
C PRO A 116 20.58 -3.72 1.42
N ALA A 117 20.94 -2.54 0.89
CA ALA A 117 21.14 -1.33 1.69
C ALA A 117 19.85 -0.88 2.41
N SER A 118 20.00 -0.24 3.59
CA SER A 118 18.89 0.36 4.32
C SER A 118 18.25 1.49 3.51
N ASN A 119 16.92 1.60 3.61
CA ASN A 119 16.12 2.54 2.82
C ASN A 119 16.57 3.98 3.08
N GLY A 120 16.99 4.68 2.02
CA GLY A 120 17.40 6.09 2.07
C GLY A 120 16.25 7.05 2.42
N PRO A 121 16.56 8.32 2.71
CA PRO A 121 15.59 9.31 3.16
C PRO A 121 14.55 9.64 2.08
N GLN A 122 13.26 9.60 2.47
CA GLN A 122 12.03 9.81 1.69
C GLN A 122 11.91 11.11 0.86
N MET A 123 12.95 11.95 0.81
CA MET A 123 12.93 13.25 0.13
C MET A 123 13.02 13.16 -1.40
N ASN A 124 13.43 12.02 -1.98
CA ASN A 124 13.65 11.86 -3.42
C ASN A 124 12.73 10.80 -4.08
N GLY A 125 11.45 10.79 -3.72
CA GLY A 125 10.48 9.77 -4.14
C GLY A 125 10.34 9.55 -5.66
N VAL A 126 10.65 10.54 -6.49
CA VAL A 126 10.66 10.39 -7.97
C VAL A 126 11.79 9.46 -8.42
N VAL A 127 13.00 9.67 -7.89
CA VAL A 127 14.16 8.83 -8.21
C VAL A 127 14.03 7.46 -7.57
N GLU A 128 13.52 7.37 -6.35
CA GLU A 128 13.23 6.07 -5.71
C GLU A 128 12.23 5.24 -6.53
N ALA A 129 11.19 5.87 -7.07
CA ALA A 129 10.23 5.20 -7.93
C ALA A 129 10.89 4.72 -9.24
N ALA A 130 11.75 5.52 -9.86
CA ALA A 130 12.51 5.12 -11.05
C ALA A 130 13.44 3.94 -10.72
N ASN A 131 14.20 4.02 -9.63
CA ASN A 131 15.09 2.98 -9.13
C ASN A 131 14.34 1.67 -8.86
N LYS A 132 13.14 1.74 -8.26
CA LYS A 132 12.27 0.57 -8.03
C LYS A 132 11.84 -0.10 -9.33
N ASN A 133 11.53 0.67 -10.37
CA ASN A 133 11.18 0.12 -11.69
C ASN A 133 12.39 -0.54 -12.36
N LEU A 134 13.55 0.14 -12.36
CA LEU A 134 14.77 -0.42 -12.95
C LEU A 134 15.19 -1.72 -12.24
N LYS A 135 15.19 -1.74 -10.90
CA LYS A 135 15.45 -2.97 -10.12
C LYS A 135 14.51 -4.11 -10.51
N LYS A 136 13.23 -3.82 -10.77
CA LYS A 136 12.24 -4.83 -11.19
C LYS A 136 12.54 -5.38 -12.59
N ILE A 137 12.96 -4.52 -13.53
CA ILE A 137 13.31 -4.95 -14.89
C ILE A 137 14.58 -5.81 -14.85
N ILE A 138 15.64 -5.33 -14.19
CA ILE A 138 16.91 -6.05 -14.06
C ILE A 138 16.68 -7.43 -13.41
N ARG A 139 15.92 -7.50 -12.31
CA ARG A 139 15.59 -8.78 -11.65
C ARG A 139 14.94 -9.81 -12.59
N LYS A 140 14.14 -9.36 -13.55
CA LYS A 140 13.50 -10.26 -14.52
C LYS A 140 14.44 -10.74 -15.62
N MET A 141 15.48 -9.96 -15.93
CA MET A 141 16.44 -10.24 -17.00
C MET A 141 17.70 -10.95 -16.50
N THR A 142 17.92 -10.97 -15.19
CA THR A 142 19.11 -11.51 -14.56
C THR A 142 18.82 -12.89 -13.96
N GLU A 143 19.48 -13.93 -14.48
CA GLU A 143 19.42 -15.29 -13.94
C GLU A 143 20.35 -15.47 -12.73
N ALA A 144 21.54 -14.85 -12.77
CA ALA A 144 22.52 -14.83 -11.69
C ALA A 144 22.88 -13.40 -11.29
N HIS A 145 22.82 -13.08 -9.99
CA HIS A 145 22.90 -11.72 -9.45
C HIS A 145 24.14 -10.90 -9.88
N ARG A 146 25.23 -11.56 -10.30
CA ARG A 146 26.51 -10.92 -10.65
C ARG A 146 26.51 -10.24 -12.02
N ASN A 147 25.61 -10.59 -12.94
CA ASN A 147 25.62 -10.11 -14.32
C ASN A 147 24.63 -8.95 -14.56
N TRP A 148 24.20 -8.27 -13.50
CA TRP A 148 23.22 -7.18 -13.59
C TRP A 148 23.71 -6.02 -14.46
N HIS A 149 25.03 -5.75 -14.45
CA HIS A 149 25.65 -4.66 -15.20
C HIS A 149 25.53 -4.85 -16.71
N GLU A 150 25.61 -6.09 -17.21
CA GLU A 150 25.38 -6.43 -18.62
C GLU A 150 23.93 -6.19 -19.04
N LYS A 151 22.98 -6.36 -18.10
CA LYS A 151 21.55 -6.19 -18.37
C LYS A 151 21.08 -4.75 -18.24
N LEU A 152 21.90 -3.87 -17.64
CA LEU A 152 21.53 -2.48 -17.36
C LEU A 152 21.17 -1.67 -18.63
N PRO A 153 21.96 -1.70 -19.74
CA PRO A 153 21.61 -0.95 -20.95
C PRO A 153 20.24 -1.36 -21.51
N TYR A 154 19.95 -2.67 -21.52
CA TYR A 154 18.66 -3.20 -21.97
C TYR A 154 17.51 -2.78 -21.05
N ALA A 155 17.73 -2.82 -19.73
CA ALA A 155 16.73 -2.37 -18.77
C ALA A 155 16.42 -0.87 -18.91
N LEU A 156 17.43 -0.04 -19.18
CA LEU A 156 17.26 1.38 -19.46
C LEU A 156 16.51 1.61 -20.77
N MET A 157 16.82 0.87 -21.82
CA MET A 157 16.09 0.94 -23.09
C MET A 157 14.61 0.60 -22.87
N ALA A 158 14.32 -0.55 -22.25
CA ALA A 158 12.95 -0.96 -21.94
C ALA A 158 12.22 0.09 -21.09
N TYR A 159 12.88 0.68 -20.10
CA TYR A 159 12.29 1.74 -19.28
C TYR A 159 11.94 2.99 -20.11
N ARG A 160 12.83 3.40 -21.02
CA ARG A 160 12.68 4.60 -21.86
C ARG A 160 11.59 4.45 -22.93
N THR A 161 11.36 3.25 -23.44
CA THR A 161 10.41 2.98 -24.53
C THR A 161 9.06 2.42 -24.07
N THR A 162 8.90 2.12 -22.78
CA THR A 162 7.63 1.62 -22.24
C THR A 162 6.73 2.76 -21.77
N ILE A 163 5.46 2.74 -22.19
CA ILE A 163 4.43 3.68 -21.72
C ILE A 163 4.26 3.58 -20.20
N ARG A 164 4.32 4.72 -19.50
CA ARG A 164 4.12 4.76 -18.05
C ARG A 164 2.66 5.03 -17.74
N THR A 165 2.05 4.20 -16.91
CA THR A 165 0.64 4.38 -16.48
C THR A 165 0.38 5.76 -15.85
N SER A 166 1.39 6.30 -15.16
CA SER A 166 1.33 7.61 -14.51
C SER A 166 1.35 8.78 -15.48
N THR A 167 1.95 8.67 -16.68
CA THR A 167 2.06 9.79 -17.64
C THR A 167 1.34 9.52 -18.96
N GLY A 168 0.96 8.27 -19.25
CA GLY A 168 0.30 7.86 -20.49
C GLY A 168 1.21 7.77 -21.72
N VAL A 169 2.49 8.14 -21.59
CA VAL A 169 3.46 8.20 -22.69
C VAL A 169 4.80 7.58 -22.30
N THR A 170 5.69 7.38 -23.28
CA THR A 170 7.05 6.87 -23.07
C THR A 170 7.99 7.97 -22.55
N PRO A 171 8.94 7.67 -21.63
CA PRO A 171 9.92 8.66 -21.20
C PRO A 171 10.80 9.20 -22.35
N TYR A 172 11.10 8.36 -23.36
CA TYR A 172 11.86 8.78 -24.53
C TYR A 172 11.14 9.88 -25.30
N SER A 173 9.84 9.73 -25.55
CA SER A 173 9.09 10.71 -26.33
C SER A 173 8.84 12.03 -25.61
N LEU A 174 8.87 12.06 -24.27
CA LEU A 174 8.86 13.31 -23.52
C LEU A 174 10.17 14.10 -23.64
N MET A 175 11.29 13.37 -23.77
CA MET A 175 12.62 13.98 -23.93
C MET A 175 12.82 14.47 -25.36
N TYR A 176 12.56 13.62 -26.34
CA TYR A 176 12.91 13.85 -27.74
C TYR A 176 11.72 14.19 -28.65
N GLY A 177 10.49 14.21 -28.15
CA GLY A 177 9.29 14.57 -28.93
C GLY A 177 8.77 13.48 -29.87
N MET A 178 9.53 12.41 -30.11
CA MET A 178 9.16 11.28 -30.97
C MET A 178 9.31 9.95 -30.24
N GLU A 179 8.73 8.88 -30.76
CA GLU A 179 8.96 7.54 -30.22
C GLU A 179 10.35 7.03 -30.60
N ALA A 180 10.92 6.17 -29.75
CA ALA A 180 12.21 5.55 -30.05
C ALA A 180 12.04 4.49 -31.12
N VAL A 181 12.92 4.49 -32.12
CA VAL A 181 13.06 3.37 -33.05
C VAL A 181 13.54 2.14 -32.28
N LEU A 182 12.75 1.08 -32.29
CA LEU A 182 13.11 -0.19 -31.66
C LEU A 182 14.08 -0.98 -32.55
N THR A 183 14.93 -1.79 -31.93
CA THR A 183 15.85 -2.67 -32.68
C THR A 183 15.10 -3.60 -33.63
N ALA A 184 13.94 -4.11 -33.22
CA ALA A 184 13.08 -4.94 -34.06
C ALA A 184 12.57 -4.22 -35.32
N GLU A 185 12.37 -2.89 -35.26
CA GLU A 185 11.95 -2.10 -36.43
C GLU A 185 13.08 -1.85 -37.42
N VAL A 186 14.34 -1.96 -36.97
CA VAL A 186 15.51 -1.90 -37.85
C VAL A 186 15.77 -3.27 -38.48
N GLU A 187 15.69 -4.34 -37.68
CA GLU A 187 15.85 -5.72 -38.16
C GLU A 187 14.74 -6.14 -39.11
N ILE A 188 13.51 -5.72 -38.83
CA ILE A 188 12.33 -5.89 -39.68
C ILE A 188 11.83 -4.48 -40.03
N PRO A 189 12.28 -3.90 -41.16
CA PRO A 189 12.00 -2.51 -41.53
C PRO A 189 10.52 -2.16 -41.42
N SER A 190 10.19 -1.28 -40.47
CA SER A 190 8.85 -0.72 -40.33
C SER A 190 8.58 0.32 -41.42
N LEU A 191 7.31 0.64 -41.69
CA LEU A 191 6.95 1.69 -42.65
C LEU A 191 7.62 3.04 -42.30
N HIS A 192 7.73 3.33 -41.01
CA HIS A 192 8.44 4.51 -40.50
C HIS A 192 9.89 4.56 -41.01
N ILE A 193 10.65 3.48 -40.84
CA ILE A 193 12.05 3.40 -41.29
C ILE A 193 12.17 3.44 -42.81
N LEU A 194 11.27 2.74 -43.52
CA LEU A 194 11.28 2.71 -44.98
C LEU A 194 10.96 4.08 -45.60
N MET A 195 10.09 4.86 -44.96
CA MET A 195 9.77 6.22 -45.38
C MET A 195 10.91 7.17 -45.04
N GLU A 196 11.42 7.17 -43.81
CA GLU A 196 12.54 8.03 -43.41
C GLU A 196 13.78 7.87 -44.28
N ALA A 197 14.08 6.63 -44.73
CA ALA A 197 15.21 6.35 -45.62
C ALA A 197 15.09 6.98 -47.02
N GLN A 198 13.90 7.45 -47.42
CA GLN A 198 13.63 8.06 -48.73
C GLN A 198 13.51 9.58 -48.67
N ILE A 199 13.54 10.19 -47.47
CA ILE A 199 13.39 11.62 -47.28
C ILE A 199 14.76 12.30 -47.45
N GLU A 200 14.80 13.41 -48.19
CA GLU A 200 16.01 14.23 -48.27
C GLU A 200 16.30 14.92 -46.92
N ASP A 201 17.58 15.07 -46.56
CA ASP A 201 18.01 15.65 -45.28
C ASP A 201 17.32 16.98 -44.95
N ALA A 202 17.13 17.86 -45.96
CA ALA A 202 16.49 19.16 -45.78
C ALA A 202 15.00 19.05 -45.41
N GLU A 203 14.29 18.10 -46.00
CA GLU A 203 12.89 17.83 -45.69
C GLU A 203 12.74 17.16 -44.32
N TRP A 204 13.62 16.22 -43.99
CA TRP A 204 13.66 15.56 -42.68
C TRP A 204 13.88 16.58 -41.56
N VAL A 205 14.81 17.53 -41.73
CA VAL A 205 15.05 18.59 -40.75
C VAL A 205 13.80 19.45 -40.55
N ARG A 206 13.09 19.81 -41.63
CA ARG A 206 11.85 20.61 -41.55
C ARG A 206 10.76 19.87 -40.78
N GLU A 207 10.49 18.62 -41.11
CA GLU A 207 9.50 17.79 -40.40
C GLU A 207 9.89 17.62 -38.93
N ARG A 208 11.19 17.45 -38.66
CA ARG A 208 11.71 17.37 -37.30
C ARG A 208 11.46 18.65 -36.49
N TYR A 209 11.61 19.82 -37.10
CA TYR A 209 11.27 21.09 -36.46
C TYR A 209 9.77 21.21 -36.14
N GLU A 210 8.91 20.78 -37.06
CA GLU A 210 7.46 20.77 -36.85
C GLU A 210 7.09 19.86 -35.68
N GLN A 211 7.63 18.64 -35.60
CA GLN A 211 7.43 17.74 -34.46
C GLN A 211 7.89 18.36 -33.14
N LEU A 212 9.06 19.01 -33.13
CA LEU A 212 9.58 19.68 -31.95
C LEU A 212 8.72 20.87 -31.53
N SER A 213 8.05 21.56 -32.46
CA SER A 213 7.12 22.65 -32.12
C SER A 213 5.91 22.15 -31.29
N LEU A 214 5.54 20.88 -31.44
CA LEU A 214 4.42 20.24 -30.73
C LEU A 214 4.83 19.59 -29.40
N ILE A 215 6.12 19.56 -29.06
CA ILE A 215 6.63 18.82 -27.91
C ILE A 215 6.08 19.35 -26.58
N ASP A 216 5.86 20.66 -26.48
CA ASP A 216 5.39 21.30 -25.26
C ASP A 216 3.93 20.96 -24.98
N GLU A 217 3.11 20.83 -26.02
CA GLU A 217 1.75 20.32 -25.90
C GLU A 217 1.74 18.87 -25.39
N LYS A 218 2.60 18.00 -25.96
CA LYS A 218 2.75 16.61 -25.51
C LYS A 218 3.17 16.53 -24.03
N ARG A 219 4.10 17.39 -23.61
CA ARG A 219 4.55 17.48 -22.20
C ARG A 219 3.43 17.98 -21.28
N LEU A 220 2.69 19.00 -21.69
CA LEU A 220 1.56 19.53 -20.91
C LEU A 220 0.48 18.46 -20.71
N ASN A 221 0.14 17.72 -21.77
CA ASN A 221 -0.80 16.60 -21.70
C ASN A 221 -0.33 15.52 -20.73
N ALA A 222 0.96 15.17 -20.74
CA ALA A 222 1.52 14.20 -19.80
C ALA A 222 1.49 14.69 -18.34
N VAL A 223 1.71 15.99 -18.10
CA VAL A 223 1.57 16.60 -16.77
C VAL A 223 0.12 16.52 -16.28
N CYS A 224 -0.84 16.90 -17.12
CA CYS A 224 -2.27 16.82 -16.79
C CYS A 224 -2.70 15.39 -16.47
N HIS A 225 -2.28 14.42 -17.29
CA HIS A 225 -2.53 13.00 -17.04
C HIS A 225 -1.90 12.54 -15.72
N GLY A 226 -0.67 12.97 -15.43
CA GLY A 226 0.02 12.72 -14.17
C GLY A 226 -0.73 13.22 -12.94
N GLN A 227 -1.25 14.45 -13.00
CA GLN A 227 -2.07 15.02 -11.93
C GLN A 227 -3.37 14.24 -11.74
N CYS A 228 -4.06 13.90 -12.83
CA CYS A 228 -5.28 13.10 -12.78
C CYS A 228 -5.02 11.70 -12.19
N TYR A 229 -3.92 11.05 -12.58
CA TYR A 229 -3.50 9.77 -12.02
C TYR A 229 -3.23 9.88 -10.51
N GLN A 230 -2.49 10.90 -10.07
CA GLN A 230 -2.22 11.15 -8.66
C GLN A 230 -3.49 11.36 -7.85
N GLN A 231 -4.43 12.19 -8.34
CA GLN A 231 -5.72 12.40 -7.69
C GLN A 231 -6.52 11.09 -7.56
N ARG A 232 -6.51 10.24 -8.58
CA ARG A 232 -7.14 8.90 -8.51
C ARG A 232 -6.49 8.04 -7.43
N MET A 233 -5.16 8.03 -7.34
CA MET A 233 -4.44 7.28 -6.32
C MET A 233 -4.73 7.82 -4.91
N ALA A 234 -4.76 9.15 -4.73
CA ALA A 234 -5.11 9.80 -3.48
C ALA A 234 -6.54 9.43 -3.03
N ARG A 235 -7.52 9.44 -3.94
CA ARG A 235 -8.90 9.02 -3.62
C ARG A 235 -8.97 7.56 -3.14
N ILE A 236 -8.25 6.65 -3.81
CA ILE A 236 -8.22 5.24 -3.40
C ILE A 236 -7.56 5.08 -2.04
N TYR A 237 -6.46 5.79 -1.79
CA TYR A 237 -5.78 5.79 -0.50
C TYR A 237 -6.70 6.34 0.60
N ASN A 238 -7.28 7.53 0.39
CA ASN A 238 -8.16 8.20 1.34
C ASN A 238 -9.45 7.42 1.61
N LYS A 239 -9.95 6.62 0.66
CA LYS A 239 -11.10 5.73 0.90
C LYS A 239 -10.83 4.68 1.98
N LYS A 240 -9.57 4.25 2.15
CA LYS A 240 -9.16 3.30 3.19
C LYS A 240 -8.82 3.99 4.51
N VAL A 241 -8.54 5.29 4.46
CA VAL A 241 -8.21 6.11 5.61
C VAL A 241 -9.49 6.43 6.37
N LYS A 242 -9.52 6.09 7.66
CA LYS A 242 -10.56 6.57 8.57
C LYS A 242 -9.99 7.77 9.34
N PRO A 243 -10.55 8.99 9.16
CA PRO A 243 -10.19 10.13 9.98
C PRO A 243 -10.40 9.78 11.45
N CYS A 244 -9.38 9.98 12.28
CA CYS A 244 -9.46 9.77 13.72
C CYS A 244 -9.06 11.09 14.39
N LEU A 245 -10.01 11.71 15.08
CA LEU A 245 -9.70 12.77 16.02
C LEU A 245 -9.35 12.08 17.34
N PHE A 246 -8.20 12.43 17.90
CA PHE A 246 -7.75 11.88 19.18
C PHE A 246 -8.10 12.84 20.30
N GLU A 247 -8.55 12.30 21.43
CA GLU A 247 -8.82 13.07 22.64
C GLU A 247 -7.73 12.85 23.69
N VAL A 248 -7.53 13.83 24.57
CA VAL A 248 -6.60 13.69 25.70
C VAL A 248 -7.11 12.58 26.63
N GLY A 249 -6.25 11.62 26.94
CA GLY A 249 -6.56 10.44 27.75
C GLY A 249 -6.86 9.18 26.95
N GLU A 250 -6.99 9.26 25.62
CA GLU A 250 -7.25 8.09 24.77
C GLU A 250 -6.02 7.18 24.68
N LYS A 251 -6.25 5.86 24.65
CA LYS A 251 -5.18 4.87 24.43
C LYS A 251 -5.00 4.63 22.94
N VAL A 252 -3.75 4.74 22.49
CA VAL A 252 -3.38 4.67 21.07
C VAL A 252 -2.16 3.78 20.85
N LEU A 253 -2.09 3.17 19.67
CA LEU A 253 -0.94 2.41 19.21
C LEU A 253 -0.18 3.21 18.15
N LYS A 254 1.14 3.26 18.25
CA LYS A 254 2.03 3.96 17.31
C LYS A 254 2.52 3.01 16.23
N ARG A 255 2.42 3.41 14.95
CA ARG A 255 2.96 2.59 13.86
C ARG A 255 4.48 2.42 13.97
N ILE A 256 4.96 1.18 13.84
CA ILE A 256 6.39 0.91 13.74
C ILE A 256 6.84 1.19 12.31
N LEU A 257 7.82 2.08 12.14
CA LEU A 257 8.39 2.42 10.84
C LEU A 257 9.44 1.38 10.43
N PRO A 258 9.57 1.06 9.13
CA PRO A 258 10.52 0.04 8.64
C PRO A 258 11.99 0.27 8.98
N MET A 259 12.37 1.49 9.40
CA MET A 259 13.74 1.85 9.75
C MET A 259 14.08 1.54 11.22
N GLN A 260 13.07 1.25 12.05
CA GLN A 260 13.26 0.98 13.48
C GLN A 260 13.75 -0.45 13.73
N GLU A 261 14.51 -0.67 14.81
CA GLU A 261 15.01 -2.01 15.19
C GLU A 261 13.86 -3.01 15.39
N GLU A 262 12.74 -2.54 15.92
CA GLU A 262 11.52 -3.31 16.20
C GLU A 262 10.84 -3.80 14.91
N ALA A 263 11.16 -3.22 13.75
CA ALA A 263 10.70 -3.68 12.44
C ALA A 263 11.60 -4.77 11.83
N LYS A 264 12.75 -5.09 12.44
CA LYS A 264 13.69 -6.08 11.90
C LYS A 264 13.23 -7.50 12.23
N GLY A 265 13.32 -8.38 11.23
CA GLY A 265 12.95 -9.80 11.35
C GLY A 265 11.82 -10.20 10.40
N LYS A 266 11.38 -11.46 10.50
CA LYS A 266 10.37 -12.03 9.59
C LYS A 266 8.92 -11.79 10.05
N PHE A 267 8.71 -11.52 11.34
CA PHE A 267 7.39 -11.39 11.96
C PHE A 267 7.28 -10.22 12.95
N PRO A 268 7.71 -8.99 12.59
CA PRO A 268 7.55 -7.85 13.49
C PRO A 268 6.07 -7.47 13.63
N PRO A 269 5.65 -6.93 14.80
CA PRO A 269 4.35 -6.28 14.91
C PRO A 269 4.29 -5.02 14.03
N ASN A 270 3.08 -4.65 13.60
CA ASN A 270 2.85 -3.43 12.81
C ASN A 270 2.81 -2.18 13.71
N TRP A 271 2.46 -2.36 14.98
CA TRP A 271 2.22 -1.28 15.94
C TRP A 271 2.96 -1.49 17.27
N GLN A 272 3.32 -0.40 17.91
CA GLN A 272 3.97 -0.27 19.22
C GLN A 272 3.00 0.38 20.21
N GLY A 273 3.09 0.02 21.50
CA GLY A 273 2.29 0.59 22.57
C GLY A 273 1.76 -0.48 23.52
N PRO A 274 0.70 -0.19 24.30
CA PRO A 274 -0.19 0.98 24.23
C PRO A 274 0.40 2.27 24.83
N PHE A 275 0.05 3.42 24.26
CA PHE A 275 0.37 4.75 24.76
C PHE A 275 -0.89 5.52 25.16
N THR A 276 -0.76 6.54 26.01
CA THR A 276 -1.89 7.45 26.34
C THR A 276 -1.65 8.84 25.75
N VAL A 277 -2.65 9.44 25.11
CA VAL A 277 -2.56 10.80 24.57
C VAL A 277 -2.54 11.82 25.70
N LYS A 278 -1.43 12.54 25.89
CA LYS A 278 -1.32 13.62 26.90
C LYS A 278 -1.78 14.96 26.34
N LYS A 279 -1.42 15.26 25.08
CA LYS A 279 -1.73 16.55 24.45
C LYS A 279 -1.86 16.40 22.95
N VAL A 280 -2.87 17.06 22.38
CA VAL A 280 -3.05 17.23 20.94
C VAL A 280 -2.49 18.59 20.52
N LEU A 281 -1.57 18.60 19.56
CA LEU A 281 -0.95 19.82 19.04
C LEU A 281 -1.64 20.24 17.73
N SER A 282 -1.52 21.53 17.38
CA SER A 282 -1.94 22.04 16.08
C SER A 282 -1.08 21.39 14.99
N ARG A 283 -1.71 20.78 13.97
CA ARG A 283 -1.11 19.92 12.90
C ARG A 283 -1.01 18.42 13.20
N GLU A 284 -1.92 17.87 14.02
CA GLU A 284 -2.09 16.42 14.21
C GLU A 284 -0.92 15.68 14.87
N ALA A 285 0.08 16.43 15.37
CA ALA A 285 1.13 15.90 16.23
C ALA A 285 0.59 15.65 17.65
N LEU A 286 0.98 14.52 18.24
CA LEU A 286 0.49 14.08 19.55
C LEU A 286 1.66 13.87 20.51
N ILE A 287 1.50 14.35 21.75
CA ILE A 287 2.40 13.98 22.84
C ILE A 287 1.81 12.74 23.50
N LEU A 288 2.54 11.64 23.38
CA LEU A 288 2.20 10.34 23.95
C LEU A 288 2.94 10.15 25.27
N MET A 289 2.28 9.48 26.22
CA MET A 289 2.86 9.05 27.48
C MET A 289 2.95 7.53 27.51
N GLU A 290 4.14 7.01 27.83
CA GLU A 290 4.37 5.60 28.12
C GLU A 290 3.81 5.21 29.49
N MET A 291 3.59 3.91 29.68
CA MET A 291 3.14 3.35 30.97
C MET A 291 4.11 3.64 32.13
N ASP A 292 5.38 3.96 31.84
CA ASP A 292 6.41 4.32 32.82
C ASP A 292 6.53 5.84 33.09
N GLY A 293 5.69 6.65 32.43
CA GLY A 293 5.67 8.10 32.56
C GLY A 293 6.59 8.87 31.60
N GLN A 294 7.33 8.21 30.71
CA GLN A 294 8.11 8.91 29.68
C GLN A 294 7.22 9.55 28.62
N GLU A 295 7.55 10.78 28.23
CA GLU A 295 6.86 11.52 27.17
C GLU A 295 7.58 11.32 25.82
N LYS A 296 6.82 11.01 24.78
CA LYS A 296 7.30 10.92 23.40
C LYS A 296 6.45 11.76 22.48
N LEU A 297 7.08 12.64 21.72
CA LEU A 297 6.45 13.32 20.59
C LEU A 297 6.20 12.31 19.47
N CYS A 298 5.00 12.30 18.93
CA CYS A 298 4.59 11.39 17.88
C CYS A 298 3.90 12.14 16.74
N ASP A 299 4.61 12.19 15.60
CA ASP A 299 4.11 12.75 14.33
C ASP A 299 3.74 11.64 13.33
N THR A 300 3.50 10.43 13.83
CA THR A 300 3.25 9.22 13.02
C THR A 300 1.84 8.69 13.20
N ILE A 301 1.40 7.87 12.26
CA ILE A 301 0.07 7.23 12.21
C ILE A 301 -0.20 6.47 13.51
N LEU A 302 -1.38 6.70 14.10
CA LEU A 302 -1.85 6.07 15.34
C LEU A 302 -3.15 5.29 15.13
N VAL A 303 -3.37 4.21 15.87
CA VAL A 303 -4.62 3.40 15.85
C VAL A 303 -5.24 3.25 17.23
#